data_AF-X0XIP9-F1
#
_entry.id   AF-X0XIP9-F1
#
_cell.length_a   1.000
_cell.length_b   1.000
_cell.length_c   1.000
_cell.angle_alpha   90.00
_cell.angle_beta   90.00
_cell.angle_gamma   90.00
#
_symmetry.space_group_name_H-M   'P 1'
#
loop_
_entity.id
_entity.type
_entity.pdbx_description
1 polymer ?
#
loop_
_entity_poly.entity_id
_entity_poly.type
_entity_poly.pdbx_seq_one_letter_code
_entity_poly.pdbx_strand_id
1 'polypeptide(L)' 'MKAHFKRVPAVDKTFAILDLVSKSKEPLGVSEITRVLNFNKSTVFNITHTLADLEILKHSHDNKF' A
#
# COMPACT_ATOMS: atom_id res chain seq x y z
N MET A 1 29.71 -14.56 9.50
CA MET A 1 28.37 -15.05 9.14
C MET A 1 27.99 -14.45 7.79
N LYS A 2 27.70 -15.26 6.75
CA LYS A 2 27.16 -14.72 5.48
C LYS A 2 25.65 -14.57 5.64
N ALA A 3 25.12 -13.36 5.46
CA ALA A 3 23.68 -13.14 5.49
C ALA A 3 23.05 -13.84 4.28
N HIS A 4 22.10 -14.75 4.51
CA HIS A 4 21.27 -15.32 3.45
C HIS A 4 20.19 -14.33 3.08
N PHE A 5 20.04 -14.05 1.78
CA PHE A 5 18.97 -13.20 1.29
C PHE A 5 17.61 -13.83 1.61
N LYS A 6 16.77 -13.08 2.31
CA LYS A 6 15.37 -13.41 2.54
C LYS A 6 14.52 -12.25 2.04
N ARG A 7 13.79 -12.47 0.94
CA ARG A 7 12.86 -11.48 0.40
C ARG A 7 11.85 -11.11 1.47
N VAL A 8 11.61 -9.82 1.67
CA VAL A 8 10.70 -9.31 2.69
C VAL A 8 9.33 -9.08 2.05
N PRO A 9 8.30 -9.90 2.33
CA PRO A 9 7.02 -9.80 1.64
C PRO A 9 6.29 -8.47 1.88
N ALA A 10 6.54 -7.82 3.03
CA ALA A 10 5.96 -6.51 3.31
C ALA A 10 6.41 -5.46 2.29
N VAL A 11 7.69 -5.47 1.90
CA VAL A 11 8.24 -4.55 0.91
C VAL A 11 7.56 -4.76 -0.45
N ASP A 12 7.40 -6.02 -0.88
CA ASP A 12 6.69 -6.34 -2.13
C ASP A 12 5.25 -5.79 -2.12
N LYS A 13 4.52 -5.96 -1.01
CA LYS A 13 3.15 -5.45 -0.87
C LYS A 13 3.10 -3.92 -0.86
N THR A 14 4.04 -3.27 -0.18
CA THR A 14 4.16 -1.80 -0.17
C THR A 14 4.34 -1.27 -1.58
N PHE A 15 5.27 -1.83 -2.35
CA PHE A 15 5.50 -1.37 -3.72
C PHE A 15 4.34 -1.72 -4.66
N ALA A 16 3.63 -2.83 -4.46
CA ALA A 16 2.42 -3.13 -5.22
C ALA A 16 1.29 -2.11 -4.97
N ILE A 17 1.13 -1.65 -3.72
CA ILE A 17 0.17 -0.60 -3.37
C ILE A 17 0.58 0.73 -4.00
N LEU A 18 1.84 1.13 -3.88
CA LEU A 18 2.35 2.37 -4.47
C LEU A 18 2.22 2.37 -6.00
N ASP A 19 2.55 1.25 -6.65
CA ASP A 19 2.41 1.11 -8.10
C ASP A 19 0.95 1.28 -8.53
N LEU A 20 0.00 0.64 -7.83
CA LEU A 20 -1.43 0.77 -8.11
C LEU A 20 -1.92 2.22 -7.93
N VAL A 21 -1.60 2.85 -6.80
CA VAL A 21 -2.03 4.22 -6.50
C VAL A 21 -1.43 5.21 -7.50
N SER A 22 -0.14 5.08 -7.82
CA SER A 22 0.56 5.99 -8.75
C SER A 22 0.01 5.96 -10.18
N LYS A 23 -0.59 4.84 -10.59
CA LYS A 23 -1.19 4.66 -11.92
C LYS A 23 -2.68 4.98 -11.95
N SER A 24 -3.31 5.12 -10.79
CA SER A 24 -4.73 5.44 -10.71
C SER A 24 -4.96 6.92 -11.03
N LYS A 25 -5.97 7.20 -11.86
CA LYS A 25 -6.41 8.57 -12.16
C LYS A 25 -7.31 9.15 -11.06
N GLU A 26 -7.94 8.27 -10.29
CA GLU A 26 -8.87 8.61 -9.21
C GLU A 26 -8.30 8.13 -7.87
N PRO A 27 -8.57 8.83 -6.76
CA PRO A 27 -8.16 8.38 -5.43
C PRO A 27 -8.71 6.99 -5.11
N LEU A 28 -7.90 6.18 -4.43
CA LEU A 28 -8.25 4.80 -4.05
C LEU A 28 -8.39 4.67 -2.54
N GLY A 29 -9.47 4.05 -2.11
CA GLY A 29 -9.70 3.65 -0.73
C GLY A 29 -9.19 2.25 -0.43
N VAL A 30 -9.07 1.94 0.86
CA VAL A 30 -8.60 0.64 1.36
C VAL A 30 -9.37 -0.54 0.75
N SER A 31 -10.69 -0.43 0.60
CA SER A 31 -11.53 -1.49 0.02
C SER A 31 -11.25 -1.73 -1.47
N GLU A 32 -11.00 -0.67 -2.24
CA GLU A 32 -10.69 -0.76 -3.66
C GLU A 32 -9.32 -1.42 -3.86
N ILE A 33 -8.30 -0.97 -3.10
CA ILE A 33 -6.94 -1.54 -3.13
C ILE A 33 -6.96 -3.03 -2.71
N THR A 34 -7.69 -3.35 -1.64
CA THR A 34 -7.89 -4.75 -1.17
C THR A 34 -8.42 -5.63 -2.30
N ARG A 35 -9.46 -5.17 -3.01
CA ARG A 35 -10.08 -5.92 -4.10
C ARG A 35 -9.14 -6.10 -5.29
N VAL A 36 -8.43 -5.05 -5.70
CA VAL A 36 -7.56 -5.07 -6.88
C VAL A 36 -6.31 -5.92 -6.65
N LEU A 37 -5.67 -5.79 -5.49
CA LEU A 37 -4.42 -6.51 -5.19
C LEU A 37 -4.66 -7.88 -4.52
N ASN A 38 -5.91 -8.21 -4.17
CA ASN A 38 -6.27 -9.40 -3.40
C ASN A 38 -5.46 -9.53 -2.09
N PHE A 39 -5.28 -8.41 -1.40
CA PHE A 39 -4.58 -8.35 -0.11
C PHE A 39 -5.58 -8.29 1.04
N ASN A 40 -5.17 -8.75 2.22
CA ASN A 40 -6.00 -8.61 3.42
C ASN A 40 -6.25 -7.13 3.76
N LYS A 41 -7.49 -6.80 4.13
CA LYS A 41 -7.90 -5.43 4.46
C LYS A 41 -7.00 -4.79 5.52
N SER A 42 -6.63 -5.54 6.56
CA SER A 42 -5.71 -5.05 7.61
C SER A 42 -4.30 -4.75 7.09
N THR A 43 -3.82 -5.53 6.11
CA THR A 43 -2.52 -5.29 5.47
C THR A 43 -2.55 -4.01 4.66
N VAL A 44 -3.58 -3.83 3.81
CA VAL A 44 -3.74 -2.61 3.03
C VAL A 44 -3.88 -1.41 3.96
N PHE A 45 -4.79 -1.47 4.94
CA PHE A 45 -5.02 -0.41 5.91
C PHE A 45 -3.74 0.03 6.60
N ASN A 46 -3.00 -0.90 7.21
CA ASN A 46 -1.78 -0.56 7.94
C ASN A 46 -0.72 0.03 7.00
N ILE A 47 -0.51 -0.57 5.82
CA ILE A 47 0.50 -0.06 4.87
C ILE A 47 0.12 1.34 4.37
N THR A 48 -1.13 1.58 3.95
CA THR A 48 -1.53 2.88 3.42
C THR A 48 -1.48 3.97 4.48
N HIS A 49 -1.88 3.67 5.72
CA HIS A 49 -1.75 4.62 6.84
C HIS A 49 -0.29 4.88 7.21
N THR A 50 0.56 3.85 7.28
CA THR A 50 2.01 4.06 7.49
C THR A 50 2.62 4.91 6.37
N LEU A 51 2.24 4.69 5.12
CA LEU A 51 2.73 5.51 4.00
C LEU A 51 2.23 6.96 4.06
N ALA A 52 1.02 7.18 4.57
CA ALA A 52 0.50 8.53 4.79
C ALA A 52 1.20 9.25 5.96
N ASP A 53 1.45 8.53 7.06
CA ASP A 53 2.22 9.04 8.19
C ASP A 53 3.67 9.41 7.80
N LEU A 54 4.24 8.70 6.82
CA LEU A 54 5.54 8.99 6.21
C LEU A 54 5.49 10.05 5.10
N GLU A 55 4.33 10.66 4.86
CA GLU A 55 4.08 11.67 3.81
C GLU A 55 4.33 11.17 2.37
N ILE A 56 4.36 9.85 2.16
CA ILE A 56 4.52 9.21 0.84
C ILE A 56 3.18 9.17 0.10
N LEU A 57 2.09 8.90 0.82
CA LEU A 57 0.73 9.02 0.32
C LEU A 57 0.05 10.22 0.96
N LYS A 58 -0.83 10.90 0.23
CA LYS A 58 -1.65 11.97 0.78
C LYS A 58 -3.07 11.48 0.95
N HIS A 59 -3.70 11.85 2.05
CA HIS A 59 -5.14 11.66 2.16
C HIS A 59 -5.86 12.60 1.19
N SER A 60 -6.74 12.02 0.38
CA SER A 60 -7.73 12.74 -0.41
C SER A 60 -9.04 12.86 0.38
N HIS A 61 -10.09 13.39 -0.25
CA HIS A 61 -11.43 13.34 0.32
C HIS A 61 -11.92 11.89 0.50
N ASP A 62 -12.87 11.69 1.42
CA ASP A 62 -13.59 10.42 1.64
C ASP A 62 -12.74 9.22 2.06
N ASN A 63 -11.70 9.42 2.88
CA ASN A 63 -10.80 8.36 3.38
C ASN A 63 -10.05 7.60 2.28
N LYS A 64 -9.70 8.29 1.20
CA LYS A 64 -8.93 7.75 0.06
C LYS A 64 -7.50 8.30 0.02
N PHE A 65 -6.66 7.66 -0.80
CA PHE A 65 -5.26 7.99 -1.04
C PHE A 65 -4.99 8.25 -2.53
#